data_AF-A0A7L5BDD7-F1
#
_entry.id   AF-A0A7L5BDD7-F1
#
_cell.length_a   1.000
_cell.length_b   1.000
_cell.length_c   1.000
_cell.angle_alpha   90.00
_cell.angle_beta   90.00
_cell.angle_gamma   90.00
#
_symmetry.space_group_name_H-M   'P 1'
#
loop_
_entity.id
_entity.type
_entity.pdbx_description
1 polymer ?
#
loop_
_entity_poly.entity_id
_entity_poly.type
_entity_poly.pdbx_seq_one_letter_code
_entity_poly.pdbx_strand_id
1 'polypeptide(L)'
;MTLNVSAYPLCAARLKFQRADLSDKLMTHYWAAVCVAFDIRDAELAEAGGFNFESRTEENGKRLLSGLENLLMKRQQRVAANSAYASLELRASLGARGIKTSKLKTEDDYWLVAETLFAGRITRDGGLTRLYAQICNITKKERARLTAENLKKIDPDWLSDAAAHQRKLQ
;
A
#
# COMPACT_ATOMS: atom_id res chain seq x y z
N MET A 1 -13.67 9.55 32.55
CA MET A 1 -14.05 8.45 31.64
C MET A 1 -12.79 7.67 31.34
N THR A 2 -12.84 6.35 31.42
CA THR A 2 -11.71 5.50 30.98
C THR A 2 -11.88 5.25 29.49
N LEU A 3 -10.86 5.54 28.70
CA LEU A 3 -10.86 5.29 27.27
C LEU A 3 -11.03 3.79 27.00
N ASN A 4 -12.10 3.40 26.31
CA ASN A 4 -12.31 2.02 25.90
C ASN A 4 -11.90 1.83 24.43
N VAL A 5 -10.62 1.52 24.20
CA VAL A 5 -10.11 1.23 22.85
C VAL A 5 -10.42 -0.18 22.34
N SER A 6 -11.02 -1.06 23.16
CA SER A 6 -11.30 -2.44 22.73
C SER A 6 -12.29 -2.53 21.57
N ALA A 7 -13.10 -1.50 21.36
CA ALA A 7 -13.97 -1.35 20.19
C ALA A 7 -13.20 -1.06 18.88
N TYR A 8 -11.90 -0.75 18.96
CA TYR A 8 -11.04 -0.38 17.83
C TYR A 8 -9.74 -1.21 17.88
N PRO A 9 -9.78 -2.52 17.57
CA PRO A 9 -8.65 -3.42 17.80
C PRO A 9 -7.37 -3.05 17.02
N LEU A 10 -7.48 -2.56 15.79
CA LEU A 10 -6.32 -2.14 14.99
C LEU A 10 -5.72 -0.82 15.52
N CYS A 11 -6.56 0.13 15.91
CA CYS A 11 -6.13 1.34 16.62
C CYS A 11 -5.45 1.00 17.95
N ALA A 12 -6.03 0.09 18.74
CA ALA A 12 -5.48 -0.36 20.02
C ALA A 12 -4.10 -1.02 19.86
N ALA A 13 -3.92 -1.87 18.85
CA ALA A 13 -2.64 -2.48 18.55
C ALA A 13 -1.55 -1.43 18.25
N ARG A 14 -1.89 -0.38 17.52
CA ARG A 14 -0.96 0.74 17.22
C ARG A 14 -0.63 1.57 18.43
N LEU A 15 -1.61 1.93 19.25
CA LEU A 15 -1.39 2.66 20.50
C LEU A 15 -0.49 1.87 21.46
N LYS A 16 -0.70 0.55 21.55
CA LYS A 16 0.16 -0.34 22.32
C LYS A 16 1.60 -0.37 21.78
N PHE A 17 1.76 -0.43 20.46
CA PHE A 17 3.08 -0.38 19.81
C PHE A 17 3.81 0.95 20.10
N GLN A 18 3.08 2.06 20.09
CA GLN A 18 3.58 3.40 20.45
C GLN A 18 3.80 3.60 21.96
N ARG A 19 3.48 2.59 22.79
CA ARG A 19 3.54 2.65 24.27
C ARG A 19 2.69 3.77 24.88
N ALA A 20 1.55 4.09 24.24
CA ALA A 20 0.61 5.06 24.78
C ALA A 20 0.02 4.58 26.12
N ASP A 21 0.01 5.45 27.13
CA ASP A 21 -0.65 5.17 28.40
C ASP A 21 -2.16 5.39 28.27
N LEU A 22 -2.90 4.30 28.14
CA LEU A 22 -4.36 4.31 28.03
C LEU A 22 -5.08 4.50 29.38
N SER A 23 -4.32 4.45 30.48
CA SER A 23 -4.85 4.71 31.83
C SER A 23 -4.77 6.18 32.22
N ASP A 24 -4.00 6.98 31.47
CA ASP A 24 -3.92 8.43 31.64
C ASP A 24 -5.29 9.08 31.39
N LYS A 25 -5.75 9.89 32.34
CA LYS A 25 -7.02 10.63 32.26
C LYS A 25 -7.02 11.67 31.12
N LEU A 26 -5.85 12.11 30.68
CA LEU A 26 -5.70 13.00 29.53
C LEU A 26 -5.74 12.26 28.20
N MET A 27 -5.63 10.92 28.20
CA MET A 27 -5.75 10.08 27.01
C MET A 27 -7.22 9.91 26.62
N THR A 28 -7.79 10.95 26.01
CA THR A 28 -9.15 10.95 25.45
C THR A 28 -9.21 10.18 24.12
N HIS A 29 -10.41 9.91 23.62
CA HIS A 29 -10.55 9.30 22.28
C HIS A 29 -9.92 10.20 21.19
N TYR A 30 -9.96 11.52 21.38
CA TYR A 30 -9.33 12.47 20.48
C TYR A 30 -7.80 12.30 20.45
N TRP A 31 -7.14 12.29 21.62
CA TRP A 31 -5.68 12.15 21.66
C TRP A 31 -5.22 10.77 21.19
N ALA A 32 -5.98 9.72 21.50
CA ALA A 32 -5.75 8.40 20.94
C ALA A 32 -5.84 8.40 19.40
N ALA A 33 -6.83 9.08 18.81
CA ALA A 33 -6.93 9.22 17.36
C ALA A 33 -5.74 9.96 16.76
N VAL A 34 -5.28 11.04 17.40
CA VAL A 34 -4.09 11.79 16.97
C VAL A 34 -2.85 10.89 16.94
N CYS A 35 -2.63 10.10 17.99
CA CYS A 35 -1.51 9.15 18.04
C CYS A 35 -1.60 8.08 16.95
N VAL A 36 -2.79 7.52 16.71
CA VAL A 36 -2.99 6.52 15.64
C VAL A 36 -2.80 7.11 14.24
N ALA A 37 -3.19 8.38 14.04
CA ALA A 37 -3.08 9.04 12.75
C ALA A 37 -1.66 9.51 12.41
N PHE A 38 -0.77 9.63 13.40
CA PHE A 38 0.57 10.20 13.25
C PHE A 38 1.43 9.52 12.15
N ASP A 39 1.29 8.22 11.94
CA ASP A 39 2.02 7.47 10.90
C ASP A 39 1.22 7.24 9.61
N ILE A 40 0.05 7.88 9.48
CA ILE A 40 -0.79 7.85 8.28
C ILE A 40 -0.56 9.13 7.51
N ARG A 41 -0.33 9.01 6.19
CA ARG A 41 -0.09 10.17 5.33
C ARG A 41 -1.35 11.01 5.17
N ASP A 42 -1.22 12.33 5.17
CA ASP A 42 -2.34 13.26 4.99
C ASP A 42 -3.16 12.99 3.72
N ALA A 43 -2.49 12.65 2.62
CA ALA A 43 -3.16 12.29 1.37
C ALA A 43 -4.08 11.06 1.51
N GLU A 44 -3.71 10.10 2.35
CA GLU A 44 -4.48 8.88 2.60
C GLU A 44 -5.68 9.16 3.51
N LEU A 45 -5.52 10.04 4.50
CA LEU A 45 -6.64 10.54 5.32
C LEU A 45 -7.61 11.37 4.47
N ALA A 46 -7.09 12.23 3.58
CA ALA A 46 -7.90 13.04 2.67
C ALA A 46 -8.70 12.17 1.68
N GLU A 47 -8.07 11.15 1.08
CA GLU A 47 -8.74 10.21 0.18
C GLU A 47 -9.84 9.41 0.88
N ALA A 48 -9.59 8.98 2.12
CA ALA A 48 -10.58 8.27 2.92
C ALA A 48 -11.75 9.17 3.37
N GLY A 49 -11.50 10.47 3.55
CA GLY A 49 -12.49 11.46 3.94
C GLY A 49 -12.97 11.33 5.40
N GLY A 50 -13.70 12.33 5.88
CA GLY A 50 -14.35 12.28 7.20
C GLY A 50 -13.45 12.48 8.42
N PHE A 51 -12.16 12.79 8.22
CA PHE A 51 -11.24 13.14 9.31
C PHE A 51 -11.18 14.65 9.53
N ASN A 52 -11.69 15.12 10.66
CA ASN A 52 -11.56 16.50 11.11
C ASN A 52 -10.89 16.53 12.50
N PHE A 53 -9.65 17.02 12.57
CA PHE A 53 -8.89 17.13 13.82
C PHE A 53 -9.01 18.52 14.50
N GLU A 54 -9.80 19.45 13.96
CA GLU A 54 -9.99 20.78 14.57
C GLU A 54 -10.87 20.73 15.82
N SER A 55 -11.82 19.78 15.88
CA SER A 55 -12.71 19.60 17.04
C SER A 55 -12.14 18.59 18.04
N ARG A 56 -11.82 19.04 19.26
CA ARG A 56 -11.26 18.18 20.32
C ARG A 56 -12.31 17.53 21.22
N THR A 57 -13.54 17.41 20.74
CA THR A 57 -14.64 16.82 21.50
C THR A 57 -14.51 15.30 21.60
N GLU A 58 -15.04 14.72 22.68
CA GLU A 58 -15.05 13.28 22.89
C GLU A 58 -15.82 12.53 21.78
N GLU A 59 -16.93 13.09 21.32
CA GLU A 59 -17.71 12.51 20.22
C GLU A 59 -16.92 12.52 18.91
N ASN A 60 -16.20 13.61 18.60
CA ASN A 60 -15.32 13.64 17.45
C ASN A 60 -14.18 12.62 17.57
N GLY A 61 -13.58 12.49 18.76
CA GLY A 61 -12.56 11.46 19.02
C GLY A 61 -13.03 10.04 18.70
N LYS A 62 -14.27 9.69 19.09
CA LYS A 62 -14.88 8.38 18.76
C LYS A 62 -15.08 8.21 17.25
N ARG A 63 -15.54 9.26 16.56
CA ARG A 63 -15.71 9.24 15.09
C ARG A 63 -14.36 9.04 14.39
N LEU A 64 -13.33 9.76 14.82
CA LEU A 64 -11.98 9.63 14.28
C LEU A 64 -11.43 8.21 14.46
N LEU A 65 -11.51 7.65 15.68
CA LEU A 65 -11.07 6.27 15.93
C LEU A 65 -11.85 5.24 15.09
N SER A 66 -13.16 5.40 14.95
CA SER A 66 -13.98 4.54 14.09
C SER A 66 -13.54 4.63 12.62
N GLY A 67 -13.27 5.84 12.12
CA GLY A 67 -12.78 6.06 10.76
C GLY A 67 -11.40 5.45 10.54
N LEU A 68 -10.49 5.62 11.50
CA LEU A 68 -9.13 5.07 11.46
C LEU A 68 -9.15 3.54 11.48
N GLU A 69 -9.98 2.93 12.33
CA GLU A 69 -10.15 1.47 12.39
C GLU A 69 -10.57 0.91 11.02
N ASN A 70 -11.57 1.52 10.39
CA ASN A 70 -12.03 1.12 9.06
C ASN A 70 -10.95 1.30 7.98
N LEU A 71 -10.19 2.38 8.03
CA LEU A 71 -9.07 2.63 7.10
C LEU A 71 -8.00 1.54 7.23
N LEU A 72 -7.61 1.21 8.47
CA LEU A 72 -6.61 0.18 8.75
C LEU A 72 -7.09 -1.21 8.32
N MET A 73 -8.37 -1.52 8.52
CA MET A 73 -8.97 -2.78 8.07
C MET A 73 -8.92 -2.91 6.54
N LYS A 74 -9.32 -1.87 5.80
CA LYS A 74 -9.22 -1.84 4.33
C LYS A 74 -7.77 -2.01 3.86
N ARG A 75 -6.80 -1.44 4.59
CA ARG A 75 -5.37 -1.60 4.29
C ARG A 75 -4.91 -3.04 4.44
N GLN A 76 -5.27 -3.72 5.54
CA GLN A 76 -4.96 -5.14 5.72
C GLN A 76 -5.58 -6.01 4.62
N GLN A 77 -6.85 -5.81 4.31
CA GLN A 77 -7.54 -6.55 3.25
C GLN A 77 -6.88 -6.37 1.88
N ARG A 78 -6.46 -5.13 1.55
CA ARG A 78 -5.75 -4.85 0.30
C ARG A 78 -4.39 -5.56 0.24
N VAL A 79 -3.65 -5.58 1.34
CA VAL A 79 -2.35 -6.29 1.41
C VAL A 79 -2.58 -7.80 1.26
N ALA A 80 -3.56 -8.36 1.97
CA ALA A 80 -3.90 -9.78 1.93
C ALA A 80 -4.37 -10.23 0.53
N ALA A 81 -5.27 -9.47 -0.09
CA ALA A 81 -5.74 -9.73 -1.45
C ALA A 81 -4.59 -9.68 -2.46
N ASN A 82 -3.70 -8.68 -2.36
CA ASN A 82 -2.54 -8.62 -3.24
C ASN A 82 -1.56 -9.80 -2.98
N SER A 83 -1.42 -10.27 -1.72
CA SER A 83 -0.56 -11.42 -1.32
C SER A 83 -1.09 -12.78 -1.67
N ALA A 84 -2.40 -12.92 -1.87
CA ALA A 84 -2.96 -14.13 -2.42
C ALA A 84 -2.42 -14.42 -3.83
N TYR A 85 -2.10 -13.38 -4.60
CA TYR A 85 -1.62 -13.53 -5.97
C TYR A 85 -0.09 -13.57 -6.04
N ALA A 86 0.62 -12.58 -5.49
CA ALA A 86 2.07 -12.43 -5.66
C ALA A 86 2.84 -12.38 -4.34
N SER A 87 4.11 -12.82 -4.35
CA SER A 87 5.02 -12.63 -3.22
C SER A 87 5.42 -11.15 -3.05
N LEU A 88 5.91 -10.77 -1.86
CA LEU A 88 6.36 -9.41 -1.59
C LEU A 88 7.55 -9.01 -2.48
N GLU A 89 8.44 -9.96 -2.75
CA GLU A 89 9.65 -9.78 -3.56
C GLU A 89 9.32 -9.53 -5.03
N LEU A 90 8.35 -10.27 -5.58
CA LEU A 90 7.87 -10.03 -6.94
C LEU A 90 7.28 -8.62 -7.07
N ARG A 91 6.48 -8.19 -6.08
CA ARG A 91 5.95 -6.83 -6.07
C ARG A 91 7.04 -5.77 -5.94
N ALA A 92 8.00 -5.97 -5.05
CA ALA A 92 9.11 -5.04 -4.89
C ALA A 92 9.92 -4.92 -6.17
N SER A 93 10.16 -6.04 -6.86
CA SER A 93 10.86 -6.06 -8.15
C SER A 93 10.10 -5.26 -9.22
N LEU A 94 8.80 -5.49 -9.41
CA LEU A 94 8.02 -4.71 -10.38
C LEU A 94 7.87 -3.23 -9.95
N GLY A 95 7.67 -2.98 -8.66
CA GLY A 95 7.54 -1.64 -8.10
C GLY A 95 8.77 -0.76 -8.28
N ALA A 96 9.97 -1.34 -8.10
CA ALA A 96 11.25 -0.65 -8.35
C ALA A 96 11.43 -0.19 -9.81
N ARG A 97 10.56 -0.65 -10.73
CA ARG A 97 10.56 -0.33 -12.16
C ARG A 97 9.44 0.62 -12.56
N GLY A 98 8.77 1.24 -11.58
CA GLY A 98 7.71 2.22 -11.82
C GLY A 98 6.32 1.62 -11.96
N ILE A 99 6.12 0.34 -11.61
CA ILE A 99 4.80 -0.29 -11.64
C ILE A 99 4.07 -0.10 -10.32
N LYS A 100 2.83 0.40 -10.39
CA LYS A 100 1.90 0.50 -9.27
C LYS A 100 1.28 -0.86 -8.98
N THR A 101 2.02 -1.72 -8.25
CA THR A 101 1.59 -3.11 -7.95
C THR A 101 0.27 -3.22 -7.19
N SER A 102 -0.21 -2.14 -6.57
CA SER A 102 -1.55 -2.09 -5.96
C SER A 102 -2.71 -2.14 -6.96
N LYS A 103 -2.44 -1.88 -8.26
CA LYS A 103 -3.39 -1.98 -9.37
C LYS A 103 -3.46 -3.38 -9.99
N LEU A 104 -2.49 -4.25 -9.71
CA LEU A 104 -2.48 -5.63 -10.19
C LEU A 104 -3.35 -6.48 -9.26
N LYS A 105 -4.51 -6.94 -9.75
CA LYS A 105 -5.57 -7.60 -8.98
C LYS A 105 -5.63 -9.11 -9.19
N THR A 106 -5.03 -9.60 -10.26
CA THR A 106 -5.04 -11.01 -10.64
C THR A 106 -3.62 -11.49 -10.94
N GLU A 107 -3.40 -12.79 -10.92
CA GLU A 107 -2.14 -13.39 -11.39
C GLU A 107 -1.81 -12.97 -12.84
N ASP A 108 -2.82 -12.88 -13.70
CA ASP A 108 -2.69 -12.47 -15.10
C ASP A 108 -2.11 -11.06 -15.24
N ASP A 109 -2.48 -10.12 -14.36
CA ASP A 109 -1.94 -8.76 -14.39
C ASP A 109 -0.42 -8.76 -14.16
N TYR A 110 0.08 -9.63 -13.28
CA TYR A 110 1.52 -9.75 -13.03
C TYR A 110 2.25 -10.36 -14.21
N TRP A 111 1.68 -11.39 -14.84
CA TRP A 111 2.23 -11.98 -16.06
C TRP A 111 2.29 -10.95 -17.19
N LEU A 112 1.18 -10.24 -17.45
CA LEU A 112 1.09 -9.25 -18.52
C LEU A 112 2.12 -8.13 -18.35
N VAL A 113 2.27 -7.58 -17.14
CA VAL A 113 3.29 -6.56 -16.86
C VAL A 113 4.69 -7.11 -17.10
N ALA A 114 5.00 -8.30 -16.60
CA ALA A 114 6.34 -8.85 -16.70
C ALA A 114 6.71 -9.21 -18.14
N GLU A 115 5.78 -9.81 -18.90
CA GLU A 115 5.93 -10.10 -20.32
C GLU A 115 6.15 -8.83 -21.14
N THR A 116 5.45 -7.74 -20.79
CA THR A 116 5.60 -6.45 -21.46
C THR A 116 6.95 -5.81 -21.14
N LEU A 117 7.31 -5.72 -19.85
CA LEU A 117 8.56 -5.07 -19.42
C LEU A 117 9.80 -5.83 -19.90
N PHE A 118 9.76 -7.17 -19.84
CA PHE A 118 10.89 -8.03 -20.13
C PHE A 118 10.64 -8.88 -21.38
N ALA A 119 10.10 -8.24 -22.42
CA ALA A 119 9.74 -8.87 -23.69
C ALA A 119 10.86 -9.80 -24.20
N GLY A 120 10.49 -11.04 -24.55
CA GLY A 120 11.42 -12.07 -25.02
C GLY A 120 12.28 -12.74 -23.94
N ARG A 121 12.13 -12.36 -22.67
CA ARG A 121 12.84 -12.98 -21.53
C ARG A 121 11.93 -13.71 -20.55
N ILE A 122 10.62 -13.51 -20.67
CA ILE A 122 9.61 -14.15 -19.84
C ILE A 122 8.80 -15.10 -20.71
N THR A 123 8.56 -16.30 -20.20
CA THR A 123 7.65 -17.28 -20.80
C THR A 123 6.64 -17.69 -19.76
N ARG A 124 5.35 -17.67 -20.14
CA ARG A 124 4.27 -18.01 -19.23
C ARG A 124 4.30 -19.49 -18.88
N ASP A 125 4.77 -19.78 -17.69
CA ASP A 125 5.04 -21.14 -17.23
C ASP A 125 5.02 -21.20 -15.71
N GLY A 126 4.20 -22.11 -15.17
CA GLY A 126 3.92 -22.22 -13.73
C GLY A 126 3.19 -21.01 -13.15
N GLY A 127 3.34 -20.80 -11.85
CA GLY A 127 2.75 -19.66 -11.14
C GLY A 127 3.72 -18.50 -10.90
N LEU A 128 3.27 -17.49 -10.13
CA LEU A 128 4.04 -16.27 -9.89
C LEU A 128 5.39 -16.46 -9.19
N THR A 129 5.59 -17.54 -8.44
CA THR A 129 6.92 -17.90 -7.92
C THR A 129 7.92 -18.17 -9.05
N ARG A 130 7.47 -18.87 -10.11
CA ARG A 130 8.30 -19.15 -11.28
C ARG A 130 8.52 -17.89 -12.12
N LEU A 131 7.52 -17.03 -12.24
CA LEU A 131 7.68 -15.71 -12.84
C LEU A 131 8.79 -14.91 -12.14
N TYR A 132 8.77 -14.86 -10.80
CA TYR A 132 9.79 -14.15 -10.03
C TYR A 132 11.20 -14.72 -10.28
N ALA A 133 11.34 -16.05 -10.31
CA ALA A 133 12.60 -16.71 -10.64
C ALA A 133 13.11 -16.33 -12.05
N GLN A 134 12.22 -16.32 -13.06
CA GLN A 134 12.57 -15.89 -14.41
C GLN A 134 13.08 -14.44 -14.43
N ILE A 135 12.39 -13.52 -13.75
CA ILE A 135 12.84 -12.12 -13.63
C ILE A 135 14.21 -12.06 -12.97
N CYS A 136 14.45 -12.82 -11.90
CA CYS A 136 15.73 -12.87 -11.19
C CYS A 136 16.90 -13.31 -12.07
N ASN A 137 16.65 -14.24 -13.02
CA ASN A 137 17.65 -14.73 -13.97
C ASN A 137 18.06 -13.70 -15.04
N ILE A 138 17.26 -12.65 -15.27
CA ILE A 138 17.65 -11.55 -16.17
C ILE A 138 18.66 -10.66 -15.46
N THR A 139 19.76 -10.33 -16.13
CA THR A 139 20.82 -9.49 -15.55
C THR A 139 20.28 -8.09 -15.16
N LYS A 140 20.86 -7.46 -14.11
CA LYS A 140 20.44 -6.13 -13.65
C LYS A 140 20.45 -5.09 -14.79
N LYS A 141 21.52 -5.08 -15.59
CA LYS A 141 21.69 -4.16 -16.73
C LYS A 141 20.62 -4.38 -17.79
N GLU A 142 20.35 -5.63 -18.14
CA GLU A 142 19.34 -5.95 -19.14
C GLU A 142 17.92 -5.63 -18.66
N ARG A 143 17.58 -5.92 -17.40
CA ARG A 143 16.29 -5.53 -16.83
C ARG A 143 16.06 -4.03 -16.91
N ALA A 144 17.07 -3.21 -16.57
CA ALA A 144 16.95 -1.76 -16.63
C ALA A 144 16.74 -1.27 -18.07
N ARG A 145 17.51 -1.80 -19.01
CA ARG A 145 17.38 -1.51 -20.45
C ARG A 145 15.98 -1.84 -20.98
N LEU A 146 15.53 -3.08 -20.78
CA LEU A 146 14.21 -3.55 -21.24
C LEU A 146 13.07 -2.77 -20.59
N THR A 147 13.21 -2.43 -19.30
CA THR A 147 12.23 -1.58 -18.61
C THR A 147 12.14 -0.23 -19.30
N ALA A 148 13.26 0.46 -19.53
CA ALA A 148 13.26 1.77 -20.18
C ALA A 148 12.65 1.72 -21.60
N GLU A 149 12.94 0.68 -22.37
CA GLU A 149 12.41 0.49 -23.73
C GLU A 149 10.89 0.23 -23.74
N ASN A 150 10.38 -0.52 -22.76
CA ASN A 150 9.02 -1.06 -22.78
C ASN A 150 8.05 -0.38 -21.79
N LEU A 151 8.51 0.47 -20.88
CA LEU A 151 7.65 1.13 -19.88
C LEU A 151 6.50 1.91 -20.53
N LYS A 152 6.75 2.52 -21.70
CA LYS A 152 5.74 3.23 -22.49
C LYS A 152 4.60 2.34 -23.03
N LYS A 153 4.80 1.02 -23.07
CA LYS A 153 3.80 0.03 -23.51
C LYS A 153 2.88 -0.43 -22.38
N ILE A 154 3.22 -0.10 -21.14
CA ILE A 154 2.37 -0.39 -19.98
C ILE A 154 1.20 0.61 -19.96
N ASP A 155 0.04 0.13 -19.52
CA ASP A 155 -1.11 0.97 -19.26
C ASP A 155 -0.73 2.12 -18.29
N PRO A 156 -0.95 3.39 -18.66
CA PRO A 156 -0.68 4.53 -17.76
C PRO A 156 -1.26 4.37 -16.36
N ASP A 157 -2.43 3.73 -16.20
CA ASP A 157 -3.09 3.55 -14.91
C ASP A 157 -2.33 2.61 -13.97
N TRP A 158 -1.40 1.82 -14.52
CA TRP A 158 -0.56 0.88 -13.81
C TRP A 158 0.84 1.43 -13.53
N LEU A 159 1.15 2.66 -13.98
CA LEU A 159 2.41 3.33 -13.70
C LEU A 159 2.31 4.13 -12.39
N SER A 160 3.44 4.29 -11.70
CA SER A 160 3.58 5.27 -10.62
C SER A 160 3.59 6.68 -11.21
N ASP A 161 3.21 7.69 -10.41
CA ASP A 161 3.13 9.08 -10.88
C ASP A 161 4.48 9.58 -11.43
N ALA A 162 5.59 9.13 -10.84
CA ALA A 162 6.95 9.41 -11.31
C ALA A 162 7.25 8.75 -12.67
N ALA A 163 6.84 7.50 -12.87
CA ALA A 163 7.04 6.77 -14.12
C ALA A 163 6.15 7.32 -15.24
N ALA A 164 4.90 7.70 -14.92
CA ALA A 164 3.98 8.35 -15.84
C ALA A 164 4.51 9.71 -16.31
N HIS A 165 5.15 10.48 -15.42
CA HIS A 165 5.80 11.73 -15.79
C HIS A 165 7.03 11.52 -16.69
N GLN A 166 7.85 10.51 -16.41
CA GLN A 166 9.01 10.18 -17.27
C GLN A 166 8.60 9.77 -18.68
N ARG A 167 7.48 9.06 -18.83
CA ARG A 167 6.90 8.70 -20.14
C ARG A 167 6.49 9.92 -20.97
N LYS A 168 6.01 11.01 -20.35
CA LYS A 168 5.58 12.23 -21.06
C LYS A 168 6.74 13.07 -21.60
N LEU A 169 7.96 12.82 -21.11
CA LEU A 169 9.17 13.58 -21.48
C LEU A 169 10.02 12.87 -22.55
N GLN A 170 9.67 11.65 -22.96
CA GLN A 170 10.33 10.86 -24.01
C GLN A 170 9.47 10.79 -25.26
#